data_AF-A0A8T7HMB0-F1
#
_entry.id   AF-A0A8T7HMB0-F1
#
_cell.length_a   1.000
_cell.length_b   1.000
_cell.length_c   1.000
_cell.angle_alpha   90.00
_cell.angle_beta   90.00
_cell.angle_gamma   90.00
#
_symmetry.space_group_name_H-M   'P 1'
#
loop_
_entity.id
_entity.type
_entity.pdbx_description
1 polymer ?
#
loop_
_entity_poly.entity_id
_entity_poly.type
_entity_poly.pdbx_seq_one_letter_code
_entity_poly.pdbx_strand_id
1 'polypeptide(L)'
;MQDLRFLHELDRSVVSVVKDYAHPNNFPEFIEILKELELIEKEIDKGYSDVGINNSELSNMINNQNDIRINLNEKLTRYDSKSDKENLFAEIKNLINNYINNYNSIREYIKNNATIDAKKDTI
;
A
#
# COMPACT_ATOMS: atom_id res chain seq x y z
N MET A 1 -0.12 -11.22 15.35
CA MET A 1 -0.16 -12.19 14.24
C MET A 1 -0.48 -11.37 13.00
N GLN A 2 0.35 -11.41 11.97
CA GLN A 2 0.02 -10.73 10.72
C GLN A 2 -1.09 -11.54 10.07
N ASP A 3 -2.21 -10.88 9.79
CA ASP A 3 -3.31 -11.44 9.02
C ASP A 3 -3.69 -10.47 7.89
N LEU A 4 -4.57 -10.91 7.00
CA LEU A 4 -4.97 -10.11 5.85
C LEU A 4 -5.77 -8.86 6.25
N ARG A 5 -6.30 -8.81 7.48
CA ARG A 5 -6.93 -7.60 8.03
C ARG A 5 -5.89 -6.54 8.35
N PHE A 6 -4.78 -6.94 8.96
CA PHE A 6 -3.66 -6.03 9.17
C PHE A 6 -3.18 -5.43 7.84
N LEU A 7 -2.95 -6.25 6.81
CA LEU A 7 -2.60 -5.76 5.47
C LEU A 7 -3.63 -4.77 4.92
N HIS A 8 -4.93 -5.10 5.02
CA HIS A 8 -6.01 -4.21 4.57
C HIS A 8 -5.98 -2.85 5.29
N GLU A 9 -5.74 -2.84 6.60
CA GLU A 9 -5.59 -1.60 7.38
C GLU A 9 -4.35 -0.79 6.95
N LEU A 10 -3.23 -1.46 6.65
CA LEU A 10 -2.02 -0.81 6.12
C LEU A 10 -2.32 -0.07 4.82
N ASP A 11 -2.94 -0.76 3.88
CA ASP A 11 -3.19 -0.21 2.55
C ASP A 11 -4.18 0.95 2.59
N ARG A 12 -5.25 0.82 3.40
CA ARG A 12 -6.18 1.93 3.64
C ARG A 12 -5.49 3.13 4.27
N SER A 13 -4.56 2.92 5.19
CA SER A 13 -3.79 4.01 5.81
C SER A 13 -2.93 4.75 4.80
N VAL A 14 -2.27 4.05 3.85
CA VAL A 14 -1.46 4.70 2.81
C VAL A 14 -2.33 5.55 1.89
N VAL A 15 -3.46 5.02 1.40
CA VAL A 15 -4.35 5.77 0.53
C VAL A 15 -4.94 6.98 1.26
N SER A 16 -5.35 6.81 2.52
CA SER A 16 -5.94 7.89 3.31
C SER A 16 -4.98 9.06 3.50
N VAL A 17 -3.71 8.79 3.86
CA VAL A 17 -2.76 9.88 4.10
C VAL A 17 -2.43 10.63 2.81
N VAL A 18 -2.34 9.94 1.67
CA VAL A 18 -2.12 10.61 0.38
C VAL A 18 -3.32 11.48 -0.01
N LYS A 19 -4.55 11.02 0.26
CA LYS A 19 -5.76 11.84 0.05
C LYS A 19 -5.76 13.12 0.86
N ASP A 20 -5.36 13.04 2.13
CA ASP A 20 -5.28 14.22 2.99
C ASP A 20 -4.31 15.25 2.41
N TYR A 21 -3.15 14.82 1.91
CA TYR A 21 -2.18 15.73 1.28
C TYR A 21 -2.63 16.25 -0.10
N ALA A 22 -3.31 15.41 -0.89
CA ALA A 22 -3.83 15.77 -2.21
C ALA A 22 -5.08 16.66 -2.18
N HIS A 23 -5.59 17.00 -0.99
CA HIS A 23 -6.71 17.92 -0.87
C HIS A 23 -6.37 19.26 -1.56
N PRO A 24 -7.27 19.86 -2.38
CA PRO A 24 -6.94 21.04 -3.19
C PRO A 24 -6.43 22.26 -2.41
N ASN A 25 -6.80 22.35 -1.12
CA ASN A 25 -6.35 23.42 -0.22
C ASN A 25 -5.00 23.14 0.46
N ASN A 26 -4.41 21.96 0.23
CA ASN A 26 -3.16 21.51 0.82
C ASN A 26 -2.05 21.57 -0.25
N PHE A 27 -1.86 20.48 -1.01
CA PHE A 27 -0.74 20.31 -1.95
C PHE A 27 -1.23 19.75 -3.30
N PRO A 28 -1.59 20.61 -4.27
CA PRO A 28 -2.16 20.19 -5.56
C PRO A 28 -1.30 19.20 -6.36
N GLU A 29 0.03 19.23 -6.20
CA GLU A 29 0.97 18.31 -6.84
C GLU A 29 0.75 16.84 -6.44
N PHE A 30 0.14 16.57 -5.28
CA PHE A 30 -0.20 15.22 -4.84
C PHE A 30 -1.39 14.61 -5.58
N ILE A 31 -2.14 15.40 -6.36
CA ILE A 31 -3.26 14.89 -7.17
C ILE A 31 -2.78 13.87 -8.19
N GLU A 32 -1.57 14.02 -8.74
CA GLU A 32 -1.01 13.02 -9.66
C GLU A 32 -0.80 11.67 -8.98
N ILE A 33 -0.26 11.69 -7.75
CA ILE A 33 -0.06 10.50 -6.93
C ILE A 33 -1.41 9.86 -6.58
N LEU A 34 -2.41 10.66 -6.23
CA LEU A 34 -3.74 10.16 -5.90
C LEU A 34 -4.36 9.39 -7.07
N LYS A 35 -4.22 9.88 -8.31
CA LYS A 35 -4.72 9.20 -9.52
C LYS A 35 -4.09 7.81 -9.71
N GLU A 36 -2.81 7.66 -9.41
CA GLU A 36 -2.12 6.36 -9.47
C GLU A 36 -2.69 5.38 -8.43
N LEU A 37 -3.16 5.88 -7.28
CA LEU A 37 -3.73 5.08 -6.20
C LEU A 37 -5.23 4.77 -6.36
N GLU A 38 -5.98 5.47 -7.21
CA GLU A 38 -7.43 5.27 -7.36
C GLU A 38 -7.82 3.83 -7.75
N LEU A 39 -7.02 3.18 -8.59
CA LEU A 39 -7.24 1.79 -8.97
C LEU A 39 -7.01 0.84 -7.80
N ILE A 40 -5.96 1.12 -7.01
CA ILE A 40 -5.61 0.32 -5.83
C ILE A 40 -6.67 0.46 -4.75
N GLU A 41 -7.16 1.67 -4.50
CA GLU A 41 -8.23 1.93 -3.53
C GLU A 41 -9.47 1.07 -3.80
N LYS A 42 -9.95 1.05 -5.04
CA LYS A 42 -11.13 0.24 -5.43
C LYS A 42 -10.91 -1.24 -5.19
N GLU A 43 -9.69 -1.73 -5.32
CA GLU A 43 -9.34 -3.11 -5.04
C GLU A 43 -9.20 -3.37 -3.54
N ILE A 44 -8.63 -2.44 -2.77
CA ILE A 44 -8.55 -2.52 -1.31
C ILE A 44 -9.94 -2.65 -0.71
N ASP A 45 -10.91 -1.86 -1.17
CA ASP A 45 -12.30 -1.88 -0.68
C ASP A 45 -13.00 -3.24 -0.86
N LYS A 46 -12.56 -4.05 -1.82
CA LYS A 46 -13.04 -5.42 -2.02
C LYS A 46 -12.48 -6.42 -1.00
N GLY A 47 -11.49 -6.01 -0.21
CA GLY A 47 -10.78 -6.86 0.74
C GLY A 47 -9.82 -7.84 0.07
N TYR A 48 -9.28 -8.76 0.88
CA TYR A 48 -8.39 -9.83 0.45
C TYR A 48 -9.09 -11.18 0.60
N SER A 49 -8.87 -12.09 -0.34
CA SER A 49 -9.36 -13.48 -0.27
C SER A 49 -8.77 -14.16 0.96
N ASP A 50 -9.57 -14.94 1.70
CA ASP A 50 -9.10 -15.68 2.87
C ASP A 50 -8.03 -16.72 2.48
N VAL A 51 -6.77 -16.33 2.65
CA VAL A 51 -5.60 -17.21 2.49
C VAL A 51 -4.82 -17.16 3.80
N GLY A 52 -4.54 -18.33 4.37
CA GLY A 52 -3.75 -18.42 5.61
C GLY A 52 -2.34 -17.87 5.39
N ILE A 53 -1.91 -16.93 6.22
CA ILE A 53 -0.53 -16.38 6.20
C ILE A 53 0.39 -17.37 6.91
N ASN A 54 0.61 -18.53 6.29
CA ASN A 54 1.51 -19.56 6.79
C ASN A 54 2.85 -19.56 6.03
N ASN A 55 3.01 -18.64 5.08
CA ASN A 55 4.21 -18.53 4.24
C ASN A 55 5.04 -17.31 4.65
N SER A 56 6.32 -17.53 4.94
CA SER A 56 7.30 -16.49 5.29
C SER A 56 7.45 -15.41 4.21
N GLU A 57 7.24 -15.76 2.93
CA GLU A 57 7.32 -14.83 1.82
C GLU A 57 6.23 -13.74 1.89
N LEU A 58 4.97 -14.14 2.10
CA LEU A 58 3.86 -13.20 2.25
C LEU A 58 4.05 -12.31 3.48
N SER A 59 4.48 -12.90 4.61
CA SER A 59 4.81 -12.12 5.82
C SER A 59 5.91 -11.08 5.56
N ASN A 60 6.95 -11.43 4.80
CA ASN A 60 8.01 -10.50 4.43
C ASN A 60 7.50 -9.37 3.54
N MET A 61 6.62 -9.66 2.58
CA MET A 61 6.00 -8.63 1.74
C MET A 61 5.10 -7.70 2.57
N ILE A 62 4.34 -8.23 3.54
CA ILE A 62 3.52 -7.42 4.45
C ILE A 62 4.39 -6.53 5.36
N ASN A 63 5.50 -7.06 5.87
CA ASN A 63 6.48 -6.26 6.61
C ASN A 63 7.03 -5.11 5.77
N ASN A 64 7.44 -5.40 4.53
CA ASN A 64 7.93 -4.38 3.60
C ASN A 64 6.85 -3.31 3.32
N GLN A 65 5.60 -3.71 3.17
CA GLN A 65 4.47 -2.78 3.00
C GLN A 65 4.33 -1.82 4.20
N ASN A 66 4.46 -2.36 5.42
CA ASN A 66 4.41 -1.57 6.65
C ASN A 66 5.60 -0.62 6.78
N ASP A 67 6.81 -1.05 6.40
CA ASP A 67 8.01 -0.21 6.42
C ASP A 67 7.89 0.95 5.42
N ILE A 68 7.35 0.69 4.22
CA ILE A 68 7.05 1.73 3.24
C ILE A 68 6.04 2.74 3.82
N ARG A 69 4.96 2.27 4.48
CA ARG A 69 3.97 3.14 5.13
C ARG A 69 4.61 4.05 6.19
N ILE A 70 5.48 3.50 7.05
CA ILE A 70 6.17 4.27 8.09
C ILE A 70 7.05 5.35 7.44
N ASN A 71 7.90 4.96 6.49
CA ASN A 71 8.79 5.89 5.80
C ASN A 71 8.00 6.98 5.06
N LEU A 72 6.89 6.62 4.40
CA LEU A 72 6.01 7.57 3.73
C LEU A 72 5.47 8.62 4.72
N ASN A 73 4.94 8.19 5.86
CA ASN A 73 4.41 9.10 6.88
C ASN A 73 5.47 10.06 7.43
N GLU A 74 6.70 9.57 7.65
CA GLU A 74 7.82 10.41 8.06
C GLU A 74 8.15 11.48 7.01
N LYS A 75 8.17 11.11 5.72
CA LYS A 75 8.46 12.05 4.63
C LYS A 75 7.34 13.07 4.43
N LEU A 76 6.08 12.64 4.50
CA LEU A 76 4.92 13.52 4.44
C LEU A 76 4.95 14.56 5.57
N THR A 77 5.18 14.12 6.81
CA THR A 77 5.31 15.02 7.98
C THR A 77 6.43 16.06 7.79
N ARG A 78 7.55 15.64 7.17
CA ARG A 78 8.64 16.56 6.83
C ARG A 78 8.27 17.51 5.70
N TYR A 79 7.49 17.05 4.72
CA TYR A 79 7.04 17.86 3.58
C TYR A 79 6.20 19.06 4.04
N ASP A 80 5.32 18.83 5.01
CA ASP A 80 4.46 19.87 5.58
C ASP A 80 5.26 20.96 6.33
N SER A 81 6.42 20.60 6.88
CA SER A 81 7.18 21.46 7.82
C SER A 81 8.48 22.06 7.29
N LYS A 82 8.94 21.73 6.07
CA LYS A 82 10.27 22.14 5.56
C LYS A 82 10.24 22.90 4.23
N SER A 83 11.33 23.62 3.96
CA SER A 83 11.57 24.37 2.71
C SER A 83 12.02 23.50 1.53
N ASP A 84 12.57 22.31 1.77
CA ASP A 84 13.09 21.41 0.72
C ASP A 84 11.99 20.50 0.13
N LYS A 85 10.95 21.13 -0.41
CA LYS A 85 9.75 20.42 -0.89
C LYS A 85 10.02 19.58 -2.14
N GLU A 86 10.80 20.06 -3.10
CA GLU A 86 11.05 19.34 -4.35
C GLU A 86 11.72 17.97 -4.12
N ASN A 87 12.78 17.91 -3.32
CA ASN A 87 13.46 16.65 -3.01
C ASN A 87 12.54 15.71 -2.22
N LEU A 88 11.81 16.23 -1.23
CA LEU A 88 10.88 15.43 -0.44
C LEU A 88 9.74 14.87 -1.29
N PHE A 89 9.22 15.64 -2.24
CA PHE A 89 8.19 15.16 -3.16
C PHE A 89 8.69 14.00 -4.04
N ALA A 90 9.92 14.11 -4.56
CA ALA A 90 10.52 13.03 -5.35
C ALA A 90 10.73 11.75 -4.52
N GLU A 91 11.20 11.88 -3.27
CA GLU A 91 11.32 10.75 -2.34
C GLU A 91 9.96 10.11 -2.02
N ILE A 92 8.92 10.92 -1.80
CA ILE A 92 7.55 10.46 -1.58
C ILE A 92 7.04 9.69 -2.80
N LYS A 93 7.22 10.23 -4.01
CA LYS A 93 6.80 9.55 -5.24
C LYS A 93 7.48 8.18 -5.39
N ASN A 94 8.77 8.08 -5.07
CA ASN A 94 9.49 6.81 -5.07
C ASN A 94 8.91 5.81 -4.04
N LEU A 95 8.58 6.27 -2.83
CA LEU A 95 7.95 5.43 -1.82
C LEU A 95 6.57 4.93 -2.27
N ILE A 96 5.77 5.79 -2.92
CA ILE A 96 4.47 5.38 -3.48
C ILE A 96 4.65 4.35 -4.59
N ASN A 97 5.60 4.54 -5.51
CA ASN A 97 5.89 3.55 -6.54
C ASN A 97 6.29 2.19 -5.94
N ASN A 98 7.11 2.19 -4.89
CA ASN A 98 7.49 0.98 -4.17
C ASN A 98 6.28 0.31 -3.49
N TYR A 99 5.40 1.11 -2.89
CA TYR A 99 4.13 0.64 -2.31
C TYR A 99 3.26 -0.04 -3.36
N ILE A 100 3.07 0.60 -4.53
CA ILE A 100 2.26 0.08 -5.63
C ILE A 100 2.82 -1.26 -6.13
N ASN A 101 4.14 -1.32 -6.33
CA ASN A 101 4.80 -2.54 -6.79
C ASN A 101 4.65 -3.69 -5.79
N ASN A 102 4.86 -3.42 -4.50
CA ASN A 102 4.73 -4.45 -3.46
C ASN A 102 3.27 -4.87 -3.25
N TYR A 103 2.31 -3.94 -3.32
CA TYR A 103 0.87 -4.22 -3.32
C TYR A 103 0.49 -5.21 -4.44
N ASN A 104 0.95 -4.95 -5.67
CA ASN A 104 0.65 -5.81 -6.81
C ASN A 104 1.24 -7.23 -6.62
N SER A 105 2.48 -7.33 -6.12
CA SER A 105 3.10 -8.62 -5.80
C SER A 105 2.32 -9.39 -4.73
N ILE A 106 1.86 -8.72 -3.67
CA ILE A 106 1.04 -9.35 -2.62
C ILE A 106 -0.29 -9.85 -3.20
N ARG A 107 -0.95 -9.04 -4.04
CA ARG A 107 -2.22 -9.41 -4.69
C ARG A 107 -2.07 -10.64 -5.58
N GLU A 108 -1.02 -10.67 -6.39
CA GLU A 108 -0.72 -11.82 -7.25
C GLU A 108 -0.44 -13.07 -6.40
N TYR A 109 0.35 -12.92 -5.34
CA TYR A 109 0.67 -14.00 -4.42
C TYR A 109 -0.60 -14.62 -3.79
N ILE A 110 -1.48 -13.78 -3.23
CA ILE A 110 -2.73 -14.21 -2.60
C ILE A 110 -3.62 -14.92 -3.63
N LYS A 111 -3.76 -14.37 -4.83
CA LYS A 111 -4.57 -14.97 -5.91
C LYS A 111 -4.06 -16.36 -6.30
N ASN A 112 -2.75 -16.51 -6.45
CA ASN A 112 -2.14 -17.78 -6.83
C ASN A 112 -2.33 -18.85 -5.75
N ASN A 113 -2.19 -18.49 -4.47
CA ASN A 113 -2.36 -19.42 -3.37
C ASN A 113 -3.83 -19.78 -3.10
N ALA A 114 -4.77 -18.83 -3.23
CA ALA A 114 -6.21 -19.12 -3.18
C ALA A 114 -6.63 -20.16 -4.25
N THR A 115 -6.04 -20.07 -5.44
CA THR A 115 -6.30 -21.01 -6.53
C THR A 115 -5.76 -22.42 -6.24
N ILE A 116 -4.62 -22.52 -5.54
CA ILE A 116 -4.01 -23.80 -5.16
C ILE A 116 -4.86 -24.51 -4.11
N ASP A 117 -5.32 -23.80 -3.08
CA ASP A 117 -6.11 -24.41 -2.01
C ASP A 117 -7.49 -24.85 -2.51
N ALA A 118 -8.15 -24.07 -3.37
CA ALA A 118 -9.40 -24.48 -4.01
C ALA A 118 -9.29 -25.78 -4.81
N LYS A 119 -8.11 -26.07 -5.41
CA LYS A 119 -7.85 -27.33 -6.13
C LYS A 119 -7.58 -28.52 -5.21
N LYS A 120 -7.07 -28.29 -3.99
CA LYS A 120 -6.85 -29.36 -3.01
C LYS A 120 -8.16 -29.87 -2.42
N ASP A 121 -9.14 -28.99 -2.23
CA ASP A 121 -10.45 -29.34 -1.68
C ASP A 121 -11.34 -30.16 -2.64
N THR A 122 -10.92 -30.36 -3.90
CA THR A 122 -11.70 -31.07 -4.92
C THR A 122 -11.34 -32.56 -5.08
N ILE A 123 -10.54 -33.15 -4.18
CA ILE A 123 -10.05 -34.54 -4.26
C ILE A 123 -10.68 -35.42 -3.18
#